data_AF-A0A532AIF8-F1
#
_entry.id   AF-A0A532AIF8-F1
#
_cell.length_a   1.000
_cell.length_b   1.000
_cell.length_c   1.000
_cell.angle_alpha   90.00
_cell.angle_beta   90.00
_cell.angle_gamma   90.00
#
_symmetry.space_group_name_H-M   'P 1'
#
loop_
_entity.id
_entity.type
_entity.pdbx_description
1 polymer ?
#
loop_
_entity_poly.entity_id
_entity_poly.type
_entity_poly.pdbx_seq_one_letter_code
_entity_poly.pdbx_strand_id
1 'polypeptide(L)'
;FEVLDTRTWTQMSNNIRTNLGYHTRTAQDDPYMIDLEGNLIKQVGNKVFKEVTVAGHKFIVEFLAEHGLTPQAIRRFWLHQANARMNAMILKLSFGHEVGHDRAPMVLE
;
A
#
# COMPACT_ATOMS: atom_id res chain seq x y z
N PHE A 1 0.19 -1.54 -25.54
CA PHE A 1 -0.31 -0.77 -24.38
C PHE A 1 0.45 0.55 -24.33
N GLU A 2 -0.12 1.56 -23.68
CA GLU A 2 0.47 2.89 -23.54
C GLU A 2 0.30 3.35 -22.09
N VAL A 3 1.32 4.00 -21.54
CA VAL A 3 1.25 4.62 -20.21
C VAL A 3 0.76 6.06 -20.40
N LEU A 4 -0.41 6.38 -19.85
CA LEU A 4 -1.01 7.71 -19.99
C LEU A 4 -0.46 8.70 -18.96
N ASP A 5 -0.33 8.29 -17.70
CA ASP A 5 0.25 9.10 -16.63
C ASP A 5 0.71 8.23 -15.45
N THR A 6 1.51 8.80 -14.56
CA THR A 6 1.98 8.19 -13.31
C THR A 6 1.98 9.21 -12.19
N ARG A 7 1.75 8.76 -10.95
CA ARG A 7 1.88 9.59 -9.76
C ARG A 7 2.54 8.83 -8.64
N THR A 8 3.27 9.54 -7.79
CA THR A 8 3.88 9.00 -6.58
C THR A 8 3.53 9.88 -5.39
N TRP A 9 3.26 9.25 -4.26
CA TRP A 9 3.04 9.91 -2.98
C TRP A 9 3.74 9.12 -1.88
N THR A 10 4.38 9.84 -0.96
CA THR A 10 5.02 9.24 0.22
C THR A 10 4.68 10.06 1.47
N GLN A 11 4.52 9.35 2.58
CA GLN A 11 4.37 9.93 3.90
C GLN A 11 5.16 9.08 4.89
N MET A 12 5.97 9.74 5.73
CA MET A 12 6.76 9.04 6.73
C MET A 12 5.87 8.28 7.72
N SER A 13 6.18 7.00 7.95
CA SER A 13 5.53 6.15 8.95
C SER A 13 6.51 5.10 9.47
N ASN A 14 6.40 4.76 10.75
CA ASN A 14 7.14 3.64 11.35
C ASN A 14 6.30 2.35 11.41
N ASN A 15 5.09 2.35 10.82
CA ASN A 15 4.15 1.23 10.95
C ASN A 15 4.55 -0.01 10.15
N ILE A 16 5.46 0.10 9.17
CA ILE A 16 6.15 -1.00 8.49
C ILE A 16 7.63 -0.61 8.45
N ARG A 17 8.50 -1.37 9.13
CA ARG A 17 9.91 -1.01 9.26
C ARG A 17 10.81 -2.22 9.46
N THR A 18 12.03 -2.10 8.96
CA THR A 18 13.21 -2.87 9.37
C THR A 18 14.30 -1.87 9.74
N ASN A 19 15.10 -2.17 10.77
CA ASN A 19 16.29 -1.38 11.11
C ASN A 19 17.59 -1.94 10.52
N LEU A 20 17.51 -3.06 9.78
CA LEU A 20 18.70 -3.66 9.20
C LEU A 20 19.26 -2.76 8.09
N GLY A 21 20.55 -2.43 8.20
CA GLY A 21 21.25 -1.60 7.24
C GLY A 21 22.76 -1.70 7.40
N TYR A 22 23.50 -0.94 6.59
CA TYR A 22 24.97 -1.00 6.55
C TYR A 22 25.64 -0.57 7.88
N HIS A 23 24.97 0.27 8.68
CA HIS A 23 25.44 0.69 10.00
C HIS A 23 25.08 -0.28 11.13
N THR A 24 24.23 -1.28 10.90
CA THR A 24 23.77 -2.18 11.97
C THR A 24 24.96 -2.84 12.66
N ARG A 25 25.94 -3.32 11.90
CA ARG A 25 27.17 -3.95 12.42
C ARG A 25 28.00 -3.01 13.30
N THR A 26 28.15 -1.75 12.90
CA THR A 26 28.99 -0.78 13.63
C THR A 26 28.32 -0.26 14.90
N ALA A 27 27.06 -0.60 15.13
CA ALA A 27 26.28 -0.21 16.30
C ALA A 27 26.10 -1.36 17.32
N GLN A 28 26.68 -2.54 17.08
CA GLN A 28 26.65 -3.68 18.00
C GLN A 28 27.91 -3.71 18.88
N ASP A 29 27.79 -4.31 20.07
CA ASP A 29 28.94 -4.64 20.92
C ASP A 29 29.81 -5.75 20.29
N ASP A 30 29.18 -6.74 19.64
CA ASP A 30 29.85 -7.78 18.84
C ASP A 30 29.53 -7.59 17.34
N PRO A 31 30.51 -7.20 16.49
CA PRO A 31 30.28 -6.96 15.07
C PRO A 31 30.06 -8.24 14.25
N TYR A 32 30.19 -9.43 14.83
CA TYR A 32 29.91 -10.70 14.15
C TYR A 32 28.52 -11.25 14.46
N MET A 33 27.78 -10.60 15.36
CA MET A 33 26.43 -11.01 15.77
C MET A 33 25.45 -9.86 15.54
N ILE A 34 24.34 -10.15 14.85
CA ILE A 34 23.25 -9.18 14.64
C ILE A 34 22.00 -9.74 15.29
N ASP A 35 21.46 -9.03 16.27
CA ASP A 35 20.16 -9.37 16.85
C ASP A 35 19.06 -9.30 15.76
N LEU A 36 18.20 -10.30 15.71
CA LEU A 36 17.07 -10.32 14.78
C LEU A 36 15.93 -9.42 15.28
N GLU A 37 15.80 -9.23 16.58
CA GLU A 37 14.79 -8.34 17.15
C GLU A 37 15.05 -6.90 16.67
N GLY A 38 14.03 -6.28 16.09
CA GLY A 38 14.13 -4.93 15.51
C GLY A 38 14.84 -4.84 14.15
N ASN A 39 15.57 -5.87 13.72
CA ASN A 39 16.23 -5.91 12.41
C ASN A 39 15.44 -6.71 11.36
N LEU A 40 14.53 -7.60 11.76
CA LEU A 40 13.54 -8.19 10.85
C LEU A 40 12.39 -7.21 10.54
N ILE A 41 11.58 -7.51 9.53
CA ILE A 41 10.41 -6.72 9.20
C ILE A 41 9.39 -6.76 10.35
N LYS A 42 8.98 -5.57 10.80
CA LYS A 42 7.93 -5.39 11.82
C LYS A 42 6.83 -4.52 11.26
N GLN A 43 5.58 -4.91 11.54
CA GLN A 43 4.39 -4.21 11.06
C GLN A 43 3.34 -4.03 12.17
N VAL A 44 2.79 -2.82 12.29
CA VAL A 44 1.61 -2.50 13.11
C VAL A 44 0.36 -2.55 12.22
N GLY A 45 -0.10 -3.77 11.91
CA GLY A 45 -1.08 -4.04 10.85
C GLY A 45 -2.37 -3.22 10.95
N ASN A 46 -2.92 -3.03 12.16
CA ASN A 46 -4.15 -2.24 12.36
C ASN A 46 -3.99 -0.76 12.01
N LYS A 47 -2.81 -0.17 12.26
CA LYS A 47 -2.55 1.23 11.87
C LYS A 47 -2.35 1.35 10.36
N VAL A 48 -1.57 0.44 9.78
CA VAL A 48 -1.38 0.34 8.32
C VAL A 48 -2.72 0.23 7.61
N PHE A 49 -3.58 -0.69 8.05
CA PHE A 49 -4.88 -0.89 7.42
C PHE A 49 -5.71 0.39 7.41
N LYS A 50 -5.82 1.10 8.55
CA LYS A 50 -6.61 2.32 8.66
C LYS A 50 -6.04 3.46 7.81
N GLU A 51 -4.74 3.71 7.93
CA GLU A 51 -4.06 4.84 7.29
C GLU A 51 -3.97 4.64 5.76
N VAL A 52 -3.50 3.47 5.31
CA VAL A 52 -3.28 3.18 3.88
C VAL A 52 -4.59 3.04 3.12
N THR A 53 -5.64 2.49 3.72
CA THR A 53 -6.95 2.39 3.05
C THR A 53 -7.49 3.78 2.71
N VAL A 54 -7.44 4.71 3.65
CA VAL A 54 -7.93 6.08 3.45
C VAL A 54 -7.05 6.82 2.45
N ALA A 55 -5.72 6.71 2.58
CA ALA A 55 -4.79 7.34 1.66
C ALA A 55 -4.93 6.81 0.23
N GLY A 56 -5.01 5.48 0.06
CA GLY A 56 -5.12 4.84 -1.25
C GLY A 56 -6.41 5.19 -1.99
N HIS A 57 -7.55 5.25 -1.29
CA HIS A 57 -8.81 5.73 -1.86
C HIS A 57 -8.70 7.17 -2.37
N LYS A 58 -8.22 8.10 -1.52
CA LYS A 58 -8.07 9.51 -1.89
C LYS A 58 -7.15 9.68 -3.08
N PHE A 59 -5.99 9.01 -3.05
CA PHE A 59 -5.01 9.03 -4.13
C PHE A 59 -5.62 8.62 -5.48
N ILE A 60 -6.40 7.53 -5.51
CA ILE A 60 -7.06 7.06 -6.73
C ILE A 60 -8.07 8.09 -7.25
N VAL A 61 -8.94 8.62 -6.37
CA VAL A 61 -9.99 9.56 -6.78
C VAL A 61 -9.41 10.88 -7.27
N GLU A 62 -8.43 11.44 -6.56
CA GLU A 62 -7.78 12.70 -6.92
C GLU A 62 -7.00 12.56 -8.24
N PHE A 63 -6.25 11.47 -8.42
CA PHE A 63 -5.52 11.20 -9.67
C PHE A 63 -6.45 11.12 -10.88
N LEU A 64 -7.58 10.42 -10.76
CA LEU A 64 -8.56 10.31 -11.85
C LEU A 64 -9.27 11.65 -12.12
N ALA A 65 -9.59 12.41 -11.07
CA ALA A 65 -10.27 13.69 -11.21
C ALA A 65 -9.44 14.71 -12.02
N GLU A 66 -8.12 14.70 -11.90
CA GLU A 66 -7.23 15.55 -12.70
C GLU A 66 -7.24 15.23 -14.20
N HIS A 67 -7.71 14.03 -14.56
CA HIS A 67 -7.92 13.60 -15.94
C HIS A 67 -9.39 13.72 -16.37
N GLY A 68 -10.25 14.36 -15.56
CA GLY A 68 -11.68 14.45 -15.81
C GLY A 68 -12.40 13.09 -15.71
N LEU A 69 -11.81 12.12 -15.01
CA LEU A 69 -12.34 10.77 -14.86
C LEU A 69 -12.80 10.49 -13.43
N THR A 70 -13.62 9.46 -13.29
CA THR A 70 -14.02 8.88 -11.99
C THR A 70 -13.66 7.40 -11.95
N PRO A 71 -13.67 6.74 -10.77
CA PRO A 71 -13.41 5.30 -10.67
C PRO A 71 -14.31 4.43 -11.56
N GLN A 72 -15.52 4.90 -11.89
CA GLN A 72 -16.46 4.21 -12.77
C GLN A 72 -15.91 4.08 -14.21
N ALA A 73 -15.19 5.09 -14.70
CA ALA A 73 -14.61 5.11 -16.05
C ALA A 73 -13.48 4.09 -16.26
N ILE A 74 -12.88 3.58 -15.17
CA ILE A 74 -11.75 2.66 -15.23
C ILE A 74 -12.23 1.21 -15.34
N ARG A 75 -11.82 0.49 -16.38
CA ARG A 75 -12.26 -0.89 -16.61
C ARG A 75 -11.75 -1.88 -15.56
N ARG A 76 -10.50 -1.70 -15.10
CA ARG A 76 -9.83 -2.60 -14.14
C ARG A 76 -8.91 -1.86 -13.20
N PHE A 77 -8.90 -2.30 -11.94
CA PHE A 77 -7.96 -1.86 -10.92
C PHE A 77 -7.03 -3.02 -10.55
N TRP A 78 -5.76 -2.89 -10.90
CA TRP A 78 -4.72 -3.84 -10.48
C TRP A 78 -4.03 -3.30 -9.25
N LEU A 79 -4.59 -3.61 -8.09
CA LEU A 79 -4.09 -3.14 -6.80
C LEU A 79 -2.99 -4.04 -6.24
N HIS A 80 -2.22 -3.51 -5.30
CA HIS A 80 -1.22 -4.28 -4.58
C HIS A 80 -1.85 -5.50 -3.87
N GLN A 81 -1.21 -6.66 -3.97
CA GLN A 81 -1.74 -7.93 -3.51
C GLN A 81 -1.12 -8.34 -2.17
N ALA A 82 -1.42 -7.60 -1.11
CA ALA A 82 -1.02 -7.94 0.26
C ALA A 82 -2.20 -8.26 1.19
N ASN A 83 -3.39 -7.72 0.94
CA ASN A 83 -4.56 -7.93 1.80
C ASN A 83 -5.88 -7.70 1.02
N ALA A 84 -6.69 -8.76 0.85
CA ALA A 84 -7.95 -8.71 0.11
C ALA A 84 -8.96 -7.72 0.72
N ARG A 85 -9.07 -7.71 2.05
CA ARG A 85 -9.98 -6.81 2.79
C ARG A 85 -9.62 -5.34 2.58
N MET A 86 -8.33 -5.03 2.48
CA MET A 86 -7.85 -3.67 2.23
C MET A 86 -8.23 -3.22 0.81
N ASN A 87 -8.02 -4.07 -0.19
CA ASN A 87 -8.43 -3.81 -1.58
C ASN A 87 -9.94 -3.58 -1.70
N ALA A 88 -10.74 -4.44 -1.08
CA ALA A 88 -12.18 -4.29 -1.05
C ALA A 88 -12.62 -2.96 -0.42
N MET A 89 -11.99 -2.55 0.69
CA MET A 89 -12.35 -1.30 1.37
C MET A 89 -11.92 -0.05 0.58
N ILE A 90 -10.71 -0.05 -0.02
CA ILE A 90 -10.25 1.04 -0.90
C ILE A 90 -11.26 1.25 -2.04
N LEU A 91 -11.66 0.17 -2.70
CA LEU A 91 -12.59 0.26 -3.83
C LEU A 91 -14.01 0.60 -3.38
N LYS A 92 -14.49 0.07 -2.25
CA LYS A 92 -15.79 0.44 -1.69
C LYS A 92 -15.88 1.95 -1.43
N LEU A 93 -14.82 2.54 -0.88
CA LEU A 93 -14.74 4.00 -0.69
C LEU A 93 -14.70 4.74 -2.03
N SER A 94 -13.93 4.26 -3.01
CA SER A 94 -13.80 4.90 -4.33
C SER A 94 -15.08 4.83 -5.17
N PHE A 95 -15.85 3.76 -5.08
CA PHE A 95 -17.08 3.55 -5.86
C PHE A 95 -18.35 3.95 -5.12
N GLY A 96 -18.31 4.05 -3.78
CA GLY A 96 -19.48 4.19 -2.92
C GLY A 96 -20.25 2.88 -2.69
N HIS A 97 -19.82 1.77 -3.30
CA HIS A 97 -20.41 0.44 -3.16
C HIS A 97 -19.35 -0.64 -3.40
N GLU A 98 -19.67 -1.88 -3.05
CA GLU A 98 -18.77 -3.01 -3.27
C GLU A 98 -18.62 -3.34 -4.76
N VAL A 99 -17.41 -3.75 -5.15
CA VAL A 99 -17.09 -4.15 -6.52
C VAL A 99 -16.40 -5.51 -6.49
N GLY A 100 -16.78 -6.38 -7.43
CA GLY A 100 -16.26 -7.76 -7.49
C GLY A 100 -14.92 -7.88 -8.21
N HIS A 101 -14.45 -9.13 -8.30
CA HIS A 101 -13.19 -9.52 -8.94
C HIS A 101 -13.10 -9.16 -10.43
N ASP A 102 -14.24 -8.97 -11.10
CA ASP A 102 -14.27 -8.41 -12.43
C ASP A 102 -13.60 -7.03 -12.42
N ARG A 103 -14.05 -6.09 -11.58
CA ARG A 103 -13.46 -4.72 -11.52
C ARG A 103 -12.05 -4.71 -10.94
N ALA A 104 -11.76 -5.58 -9.99
CA ALA A 104 -10.46 -5.66 -9.32
C ALA A 104 -9.98 -7.11 -9.23
N PRO A 105 -9.21 -7.57 -10.23
CA PRO A 105 -8.65 -8.91 -10.21
C PRO A 105 -7.80 -9.12 -8.95
N MET A 106 -8.01 -10.24 -8.26
CA MET A 106 -7.25 -10.60 -7.06
C MET A 106 -6.80 -12.06 -7.11
N VAL A 107 -5.64 -12.31 -6.52
CA VAL A 107 -5.07 -13.66 -6.30
C VAL A 107 -5.09 -14.06 -4.82
N LEU A 108 -5.59 -13.16 -3.98
CA LEU A 108 -5.73 -13.35 -2.54
C LEU A 108 -7.10 -13.97 -2.25
N GLU A 109 -7.14 -14.93 -1.33
CA GLU A 109 -8.37 -15.53 -0.78
C GLU A 109 -9.05 -14.61 0.25
#